data_AF-A0A9E2ILN1-F1
#
_entry.id   AF-A0A9E2ILN1-F1
#
_cell.length_a   1.000
_cell.length_b   1.000
_cell.length_c   1.000
_cell.angle_alpha   90.00
_cell.angle_beta   90.00
_cell.angle_gamma   90.00
#
_symmetry.space_group_name_H-M   'P 1'
#
loop_
_entity.id
_entity.type
_entity.pdbx_description
1 polymer ?
#
loop_
_entity_poly.entity_id
_entity_poly.type
_entity_poly.pdbx_seq_one_letter_code
_entity_poly.pdbx_strand_id
1 'polypeptide(L)'
;MKIDSQIWFEQAEEHYRDAEFCLNGARYGLSLYSYHQALEKIFKAAIVEFTHKIPPKSHQLDFLLKETGLTVDNLNWFEELAIITQHFWRVRYPDIRLTKTYSSKEKIEQIVINFQKIYLWVKNKLINI
;
A
#
# COMPACT_ATOMS: atom_id res chain seq x y z
N MET A 1 -19.83 4.11 1.33
CA MET A 1 -19.13 2.93 0.78
C MET A 1 -20.12 1.80 0.48
N LYS A 2 -19.97 1.12 -0.66
CA LYS A 2 -20.72 -0.09 -1.04
C LYS A 2 -20.21 -1.31 -0.27
N ILE A 3 -21.04 -2.36 -0.18
CA ILE A 3 -20.69 -3.61 0.49
C ILE A 3 -19.44 -4.28 -0.11
N ASP A 4 -19.34 -4.30 -1.44
CA ASP A 4 -18.19 -4.89 -2.13
C ASP A 4 -16.90 -4.12 -1.87
N SER A 5 -16.96 -2.79 -1.79
CA SER A 5 -15.83 -1.92 -1.44
C SER A 5 -15.41 -2.12 0.02
N GLN A 6 -16.37 -2.31 0.92
CA GLN A 6 -16.16 -2.48 2.36
C GLN A 6 -15.27 -3.70 2.66
N ILE A 7 -15.47 -4.82 1.96
CA ILE A 7 -14.67 -6.04 2.14
C ILE A 7 -13.18 -5.78 1.85
N TRP A 8 -12.88 -5.00 0.80
CA TRP A 8 -11.51 -4.62 0.47
C TRP A 8 -10.94 -3.61 1.48
N PHE A 9 -11.76 -2.66 1.92
CA PHE A 9 -11.38 -1.65 2.89
C PHE A 9 -11.02 -2.27 4.25
N GLU A 10 -11.79 -3.25 4.73
CA GLU A 10 -11.52 -3.94 5.99
C GLU A 10 -10.20 -4.71 5.97
N GLN A 11 -9.90 -5.41 4.86
CA GLN A 11 -8.60 -6.06 4.66
C GLN A 11 -7.46 -5.06 4.58
N ALA A 12 -7.68 -3.89 3.96
CA ALA A 12 -6.70 -2.82 3.93
C ALA A 12 -6.35 -2.34 5.34
N GLU A 13 -7.36 -2.13 6.19
CA GLU A 13 -7.19 -1.70 7.58
C GLU A 13 -6.50 -2.78 8.43
N GLU A 14 -6.80 -4.06 8.20
CA GLU A 14 -6.09 -5.18 8.84
C GLU A 14 -4.60 -5.16 8.50
N HIS A 15 -4.26 -5.11 7.22
CA HIS A 15 -2.86 -5.06 6.80
C HIS A 15 -2.13 -3.80 7.24
N TYR A 16 -2.83 -2.66 7.36
CA TYR A 16 -2.25 -1.44 7.93
C TYR A 16 -1.85 -1.69 9.39
N ARG A 17 -2.73 -2.29 10.21
CA ARG A 17 -2.42 -2.63 11.61
C ARG A 17 -1.27 -3.62 11.72
N ASP A 18 -1.23 -4.64 10.87
CA ASP A 18 -0.12 -5.60 10.82
C ASP A 18 1.21 -4.91 10.49
N ALA A 19 1.19 -3.97 9.54
CA ALA A 19 2.37 -3.25 9.12
C ALA A 19 2.95 -2.38 10.24
N GLU A 20 2.09 -1.65 10.97
CA GLU A 20 2.48 -0.84 12.13
C GLU A 20 3.00 -1.73 13.29
N PHE A 21 2.35 -2.87 13.54
CA PHE A 21 2.82 -3.84 14.54
C PHE A 21 4.22 -4.35 14.18
N CYS A 22 4.44 -4.71 12.92
CA CYS A 22 5.75 -5.17 12.44
C CYS A 22 6.81 -4.07 12.48
N LEU A 23 6.45 -2.81 12.18
CA LEU A 23 7.36 -1.67 12.26
C LEU A 23 7.87 -1.48 13.69
N ASN A 24 6.95 -1.50 14.65
CA ASN A 24 7.26 -1.33 16.08
C ASN A 24 8.06 -2.53 16.63
N GLY A 25 7.80 -3.74 16.14
CA GLY A 25 8.56 -4.94 16.47
C GLY A 25 9.91 -5.08 15.75
N ALA A 26 10.40 -4.04 15.07
CA ALA A 26 11.63 -4.05 14.27
C ALA A 26 11.67 -5.14 13.16
N ARG A 27 10.50 -5.58 12.69
CA ARG A 27 10.33 -6.52 11.58
C ARG A 27 10.14 -5.76 10.27
N TYR A 28 11.11 -4.91 9.91
CA TYR A 28 10.99 -3.92 8.83
C TYR A 28 10.63 -4.52 7.46
N GLY A 29 11.24 -5.64 7.05
CA GLY A 29 10.89 -6.29 5.78
C GLY A 29 9.44 -6.79 5.75
N LEU A 30 8.94 -7.33 6.87
CA LEU A 30 7.53 -7.76 6.97
C LEU A 30 6.58 -6.56 7.04
N SER A 31 6.99 -5.48 7.70
CA SER A 31 6.24 -4.21 7.70
C SER A 31 6.05 -3.67 6.28
N LEU A 32 7.11 -3.63 5.46
CA LEU A 32 7.01 -3.20 4.06
C LEU A 32 6.12 -4.13 3.20
N TYR A 33 6.16 -5.44 3.46
CA TYR A 33 5.24 -6.39 2.83
C TYR A 33 3.79 -6.06 3.16
N SER A 34 3.48 -5.85 4.45
CA SER A 34 2.13 -5.53 4.90
C SER A 34 1.66 -4.14 4.43
N TYR A 35 2.55 -3.15 4.35
CA TYR A 35 2.24 -1.84 3.75
C TYR A 35 1.86 -1.94 2.29
N HIS A 36 2.56 -2.76 1.50
CA HIS A 36 2.15 -3.00 0.11
C HIS A 36 0.75 -3.63 0.05
N GLN A 37 0.48 -4.64 0.88
CA GLN A 37 -0.86 -5.26 0.93
C GLN A 37 -1.94 -4.25 1.31
N ALA A 38 -1.70 -3.39 2.30
CA ALA A 38 -2.64 -2.35 2.71
C ALA A 38 -2.96 -1.37 1.56
N LEU A 39 -1.95 -0.89 0.82
CA LEU A 39 -2.16 -0.04 -0.35
C LEU A 39 -2.90 -0.76 -1.48
N GLU A 40 -2.54 -2.01 -1.75
CA GLU A 40 -3.21 -2.79 -2.79
C GLU A 40 -4.71 -2.91 -2.48
N LYS A 41 -5.05 -3.28 -1.25
CA LYS A 41 -6.43 -3.48 -0.84
C LYS A 41 -7.22 -2.17 -0.81
N ILE A 42 -6.63 -1.06 -0.35
CA ILE A 42 -7.34 0.22 -0.33
C ILE A 42 -7.56 0.80 -1.74
N PHE A 43 -6.62 0.59 -2.67
CA PHE A 43 -6.84 0.94 -4.08
C PHE A 43 -7.93 0.08 -4.70
N LYS A 44 -7.98 -1.22 -4.40
CA LYS A 44 -9.05 -2.11 -4.87
C LYS A 44 -10.42 -1.69 -4.31
N ALA A 45 -10.48 -1.27 -3.04
CA ALA A 45 -11.69 -0.67 -2.47
C ALA A 45 -12.12 0.59 -3.26
N ALA A 46 -11.18 1.49 -3.54
CA ALA A 46 -11.43 2.71 -4.32
C ALA A 46 -11.87 2.41 -5.76
N ILE A 47 -11.30 1.42 -6.44
CA ILE A 47 -11.72 1.01 -7.79
C ILE A 47 -13.20 0.57 -7.78
N VAL A 48 -13.59 -0.30 -6.85
CA VAL A 48 -14.97 -0.76 -6.73
C VAL A 48 -15.91 0.40 -6.40
N GLU A 49 -15.50 1.27 -5.49
CA GLU A 49 -16.31 2.38 -5.00
C GLU A 49 -16.55 3.43 -6.08
N PHE A 50 -15.50 3.93 -6.74
CA PHE A 50 -15.59 5.08 -7.63
C PHE A 50 -15.83 4.70 -9.09
N THR A 51 -15.47 3.49 -9.52
CA THR A 51 -15.58 3.09 -10.94
C THR A 51 -16.62 2.00 -11.20
N HIS A 52 -17.14 1.34 -10.16
CA HIS A 52 -18.06 0.19 -10.27
C HIS A 52 -17.48 -1.00 -11.06
N LYS A 53 -16.15 -1.08 -11.20
CA LYS A 53 -15.46 -2.17 -11.90
C LYS A 53 -14.93 -3.21 -10.92
N ILE A 54 -14.74 -4.42 -11.44
CA ILE A 54 -14.00 -5.47 -10.74
C ILE A 54 -12.52 -5.05 -10.68
N PRO A 55 -11.88 -5.04 -9.50
CA PRO A 55 -10.48 -4.64 -9.38
C PRO A 55 -9.56 -5.61 -10.15
N PRO A 56 -8.52 -5.12 -10.83
CA PRO A 56 -7.58 -5.98 -11.53
C PRO A 56 -6.86 -6.95 -10.60
N LYS A 57 -6.53 -8.14 -11.10
CA LYS A 57 -5.62 -9.09 -10.43
C LYS A 57 -4.16 -8.67 -10.61
N SER A 58 -3.83 -7.47 -10.13
CA SER A 58 -2.48 -6.91 -10.18
C SER A 58 -1.99 -6.60 -8.76
N HIS A 59 -0.66 -6.57 -8.63
CA HIS A 59 0.09 -6.13 -7.45
C HIS A 59 0.85 -4.82 -7.71
N GLN A 60 0.76 -4.26 -8.93
CA GLN A 60 1.45 -3.02 -9.31
C GLN A 60 0.65 -1.83 -8.79
N LEU A 61 1.16 -1.19 -7.74
CA LEU A 61 0.43 -0.17 -6.99
C LEU A 61 0.19 1.11 -7.80
N ASP A 62 1.17 1.53 -8.60
CA ASP A 62 1.08 2.68 -9.49
C ASP A 62 0.01 2.48 -10.56
N PHE A 63 -0.10 1.27 -11.12
CA PHE A 63 -1.20 0.89 -12.01
C PHE A 63 -2.54 0.91 -11.28
N LEU A 64 -2.63 0.28 -10.10
CA LEU A 64 -3.88 0.23 -9.33
C LEU A 64 -4.38 1.62 -8.93
N LEU A 65 -3.49 2.56 -8.61
CA LEU A 65 -3.88 3.95 -8.32
C LEU A 65 -4.54 4.61 -9.54
N LYS A 66 -4.03 4.39 -10.75
CA LYS A 66 -4.65 4.91 -12.00
C LYS A 66 -6.07 4.36 -12.19
N GLU A 67 -6.26 3.08 -11.91
CA GLU A 67 -7.55 2.42 -12.06
C GLU A 67 -8.62 2.91 -11.07
N THR A 68 -8.22 3.61 -9.98
CA THR A 68 -9.19 4.15 -9.00
C THR A 68 -10.11 5.22 -9.60
N GLY A 69 -9.72 5.86 -10.71
CA GLY A 69 -10.44 7.00 -11.29
C GLY A 69 -10.33 8.28 -10.46
N LEU A 70 -9.55 8.30 -9.39
CA LEU A 70 -9.30 9.49 -8.58
C LEU A 70 -8.33 10.45 -9.31
N THR A 71 -8.61 11.75 -9.24
CA THR A 71 -7.66 12.78 -9.69
C THR A 71 -6.51 12.90 -8.69
N VAL A 72 -5.29 12.60 -9.14
CA VAL A 72 -4.08 12.63 -8.33
C VAL A 72 -3.25 13.85 -8.72
N ASP A 73 -3.16 14.83 -7.81
CA ASP A 73 -2.40 16.07 -8.07
C ASP A 73 -0.88 15.87 -7.90
N ASN A 74 -0.46 14.94 -7.03
CA ASN A 74 0.95 14.65 -6.79
C ASN A 74 1.44 13.48 -7.63
N LEU A 75 1.99 13.77 -8.82
CA LEU A 75 2.45 12.76 -9.77
C LEU A 75 3.64 11.92 -9.26
N ASN A 76 4.41 12.41 -8.29
CA ASN A 76 5.54 11.65 -7.73
C ASN A 76 5.07 10.37 -7.02
N TRP A 77 3.79 10.28 -6.63
CA TRP A 77 3.24 9.08 -6.03
C TRP A 77 3.32 7.86 -6.92
N PHE A 78 3.26 8.01 -8.25
CA PHE A 78 3.40 6.86 -9.15
C PHE A 78 4.80 6.22 -9.05
N GLU A 79 5.85 7.04 -8.93
CA GLU A 79 7.21 6.54 -8.74
C GLU A 79 7.38 5.92 -7.35
N GLU A 80 6.85 6.56 -6.30
CA GLU A 80 6.89 6.05 -4.93
C GLU A 80 6.19 4.68 -4.82
N LEU A 81 5.04 4.52 -5.47
CA LEU A 81 4.29 3.26 -5.50
C LEU A 81 5.02 2.16 -6.28
N ALA A 82 5.73 2.51 -7.35
CA ALA A 82 6.60 1.57 -8.05
C ALA A 82 7.76 1.09 -7.14
N ILE A 83 8.36 1.99 -6.36
CA ILE A 83 9.40 1.66 -5.36
C ILE A 83 8.83 0.72 -4.28
N ILE A 84 7.65 1.04 -3.72
CA ILE A 84 6.99 0.18 -2.72
C ILE A 84 6.71 -1.21 -3.30
N THR A 85 6.20 -1.28 -4.53
CA THR A 85 5.97 -2.54 -5.25
C THR A 85 7.26 -3.33 -5.39
N GLN A 86 8.38 -2.68 -5.73
CA GLN A 86 9.67 -3.35 -5.81
C GLN A 86 10.09 -3.95 -4.47
N HIS A 87 9.96 -3.21 -3.37
CA HIS A 87 10.31 -3.72 -2.04
C HIS A 87 9.43 -4.91 -1.62
N PHE A 88 8.15 -4.93 -2.00
CA PHE A 88 7.26 -6.06 -1.76
C PHE A 88 7.75 -7.39 -2.36
N TRP A 89 8.35 -7.36 -3.55
CA TRP A 89 8.98 -8.55 -4.13
C TRP A 89 10.27 -8.89 -3.37
N ARG A 90 11.12 -7.88 -3.17
CA ARG A 90 12.46 -8.05 -2.61
C ARG A 90 12.48 -8.64 -1.20
N VAL A 91 11.59 -8.20 -0.31
CA VAL A 91 11.56 -8.65 1.10
C VAL A 91 11.27 -10.15 1.28
N ARG A 92 10.78 -10.82 0.23
CA ARG A 92 10.47 -12.25 0.24
C ARG A 92 11.66 -13.14 -0.13
N TYR A 93 12.68 -12.59 -0.79
CA TYR A 93 13.82 -13.37 -1.25
C TYR A 93 15.01 -13.27 -0.28
N PRO A 94 15.59 -14.41 0.15
CA PRO A 94 16.58 -14.45 1.21
C PRO A 94 17.94 -13.88 0.81
N ASP A 95 18.28 -13.90 -0.48
CA ASP A 95 19.48 -13.29 -1.06
C ASP A 95 19.52 -11.78 -0.84
N ILE A 96 18.36 -11.12 -0.92
CA ILE A 96 18.24 -9.67 -0.68
C ILE A 96 18.24 -9.36 0.82
N ARG A 97 17.87 -10.31 1.69
CA ARG A 97 18.00 -10.12 3.14
C ARG A 97 19.47 -9.89 3.57
N LEU A 98 20.44 -10.35 2.76
CA LEU A 98 21.87 -10.16 3.01
C LEU A 98 22.36 -8.73 2.74
N THR A 99 21.61 -7.91 1.99
CA THR A 99 22.05 -6.56 1.56
C THR A 99 21.92 -5.49 2.66
N LYS A 100 21.47 -5.87 3.87
CA LYS A 100 21.17 -4.95 4.99
C LYS A 100 20.15 -3.85 4.64
N THR A 101 19.40 -3.96 3.53
CA THR A 101 18.47 -2.90 3.09
C THR A 101 17.37 -2.63 4.12
N TYR A 102 16.94 -3.65 4.85
CA TYR A 102 15.85 -3.57 5.82
C TYR A 102 16.33 -3.75 7.27
N SER A 103 17.56 -3.30 7.57
CA SER A 103 18.21 -3.60 8.86
C SER A 103 17.87 -2.61 9.98
N SER A 104 17.26 -1.47 9.67
CA SER A 104 16.92 -0.44 10.65
C SER A 104 15.71 0.38 10.20
N LYS A 105 15.08 1.09 11.15
CA LYS A 105 13.91 1.92 10.88
C LYS A 105 14.25 3.08 9.95
N GLU A 106 15.41 3.71 10.14
CA GLU A 106 15.90 4.86 9.37
C GLU A 106 16.01 4.51 7.88
N LYS A 107 16.43 3.28 7.56
CA LYS A 107 16.58 2.83 6.16
C LYS A 107 15.27 2.70 5.40
N ILE A 108 14.16 2.51 6.11
CA ILE A 108 12.84 2.35 5.49
C ILE A 108 11.94 3.57 5.71
N GLU A 109 12.39 4.57 6.47
CA GLU A 109 11.59 5.69 6.95
C GLU A 109 10.88 6.43 5.81
N GLN A 110 11.58 6.75 4.73
CA GLN A 110 10.98 7.44 3.59
C GLN A 110 9.86 6.61 2.93
N ILE A 111 10.02 5.28 2.87
CA ILE A 111 9.02 4.37 2.31
C ILE A 111 7.78 4.38 3.20
N VAL A 112 7.96 4.34 4.53
CA VAL A 112 6.86 4.41 5.51
C VAL A 112 6.10 5.73 5.39
N ILE A 113 6.81 6.86 5.34
CA ILE A 113 6.20 8.19 5.23
C ILE A 113 5.33 8.27 3.96
N ASN A 114 5.86 7.82 2.82
CA ASN A 114 5.14 7.87 1.55
C ASN A 114 3.94 6.92 1.54
N PHE A 115 4.10 5.71 2.08
CA PHE A 115 2.99 4.79 2.30
C PHE A 115 1.86 5.46 3.11
N GLN A 116 2.18 6.03 4.28
CA GLN A 116 1.18 6.59 5.20
C GLN A 116 0.43 7.75 4.53
N LYS A 117 1.14 8.64 3.81
CA LYS A 117 0.54 9.75 3.07
C LYS A 117 -0.48 9.25 2.03
N ILE A 118 -0.08 8.31 1.19
CA ILE A 118 -0.93 7.81 0.09
C ILE A 118 -2.12 7.02 0.63
N TYR A 119 -1.87 6.14 1.62
CA TYR A 119 -2.92 5.34 2.25
C TYR A 119 -3.99 6.23 2.89
N LEU A 120 -3.58 7.19 3.71
CA LEU A 120 -4.50 8.12 4.37
C LEU A 120 -5.25 8.99 3.37
N TRP A 121 -4.61 9.39 2.27
CA TRP A 121 -5.28 10.15 1.22
C TRP A 121 -6.42 9.35 0.58
N VAL A 122 -6.19 8.09 0.18
CA VAL A 122 -7.25 7.25 -0.40
C VAL A 122 -8.33 6.93 0.65
N LYS A 123 -7.92 6.61 1.88
CA LYS A 123 -8.84 6.37 3.00
C LYS A 123 -9.79 7.55 3.19
N ASN A 124 -9.27 8.77 3.19
CA ASN A 124 -10.07 9.98 3.33
C ASN A 124 -11.06 10.17 2.17
N LYS A 125 -10.74 9.73 0.95
CA LYS A 125 -11.72 9.73 -0.15
C LYS A 125 -12.81 8.69 0.06
N LEU A 126 -12.48 7.52 0.63
CA LEU A 126 -13.43 6.44 0.87
C LEU A 126 -14.40 6.68 2.03
N ILE A 127 -13.98 7.39 3.07
CA ILE A 127 -14.81 7.64 4.27
C ILE A 127 -15.65 8.92 4.18
N ASN A 128 -15.31 9.85 3.27
CA ASN A 128 -16.02 11.13 3.11
C ASN A 128 -16.96 11.12 1.88
N ILE A 129 -17.47 9.95 1.52
CA ILE A 129 -18.48 9.75 0.46
C ILE A 129 -19.86 9.74 1.10
#